data_AF-A0A924AK24-F1
#
_entry.id   AF-A0A924AK24-F1
#
_cell.length_a   1.000
_cell.length_b   1.000
_cell.length_c   1.000
_cell.angle_alpha   90.00
_cell.angle_beta   90.00
_cell.angle_gamma   90.00
#
_symmetry.space_group_name_H-M   'P 1'
#
loop_
_entity.id
_entity.type
_entity.pdbx_description
1 polymer ?
#
loop_
_entity_poly.entity_id
_entity_poly.type
_entity_poly.pdbx_seq_one_letter_code
_entity_poly.pdbx_strand_id
1 'polypeptide(L)'
;MKKFIIILTTILALSSCGSDVKFNNPSFQGQKDNILWRADVTQAAITGGTLTINAFKGLEIVSIVIPAPTAPIGSLNPQVYKLGTDDATSNDIFASYSYTENNISLNYATAKGKGNGEVVITKYDPATKKLSGSFRFNAEYEGDNQLVPKNVNFQNGFIYNILVY
;
A
#
# COMPACT_ATOMS: atom_id res chain seq x y z
N MET A 1 -61.55 -8.02 13.42
CA MET A 1 -60.18 -7.76 13.93
C MET A 1 -59.28 -8.99 13.70
N LYS A 2 -59.05 -9.39 12.44
CA LYS A 2 -58.13 -10.51 12.09
C LYS A 2 -57.25 -10.25 10.86
N LYS A 3 -57.47 -9.13 10.15
CA LYS A 3 -56.73 -8.77 8.92
C LYS A 3 -55.54 -7.82 9.16
N PHE A 4 -55.46 -7.20 10.35
CA PHE A 4 -54.35 -6.31 10.71
C PHE A 4 -53.13 -7.03 11.29
N ILE A 5 -53.27 -8.31 11.69
CA ILE A 5 -52.16 -9.09 12.25
C ILE A 5 -51.18 -9.51 11.14
N ILE A 6 -51.65 -9.71 9.90
CA ILE A 6 -50.81 -10.11 8.77
C ILE A 6 -49.90 -8.96 8.29
N ILE A 7 -50.38 -7.71 8.38
CA ILE A 7 -49.62 -6.52 7.93
C ILE A 7 -48.45 -6.22 8.88
N LEU A 8 -48.60 -6.54 10.17
CA LEU A 8 -47.56 -6.28 11.17
C LEU A 8 -46.38 -7.27 11.05
N THR A 9 -46.62 -8.51 10.63
CA THR A 9 -45.56 -9.52 10.44
C THR A 9 -44.70 -9.30 9.19
N THR A 10 -45.19 -8.56 8.18
CA THR A 10 -44.43 -8.30 6.95
C THR A 10 -43.39 -7.18 7.13
N ILE A 11 -43.60 -6.25 8.06
CA ILE A 11 -42.70 -5.09 8.25
C ILE A 11 -41.41 -5.46 9.01
N LEU A 12 -41.45 -6.51 9.85
CA LEU A 12 -40.28 -6.98 10.61
C LEU A 12 -39.28 -7.81 9.80
N ALA A 13 -39.60 -8.19 8.56
CA ALA A 13 -38.69 -8.92 7.68
C ALA A 13 -37.68 -8.03 6.92
N LEU A 14 -37.81 -6.69 7.04
CA LEU A 14 -36.95 -5.73 6.35
C LEU A 14 -35.81 -5.16 7.22
N SER A 15 -35.60 -5.66 8.44
CA SER A 15 -34.33 -5.48 9.14
C SER A 15 -33.26 -6.36 8.51
N SER A 16 -33.04 -6.17 7.20
CA SER A 16 -31.81 -6.59 6.54
C SER A 16 -30.70 -5.94 7.34
N CYS A 17 -29.88 -6.77 7.97
CA CYS A 17 -28.62 -6.36 8.54
C CYS A 17 -27.76 -5.93 7.33
N GLY A 18 -27.96 -4.69 6.88
CA GLY A 18 -27.04 -4.01 5.99
C GLY A 18 -25.77 -3.81 6.79
N SER A 19 -24.96 -4.85 6.92
CA SER A 19 -23.56 -4.67 7.25
C SER A 19 -23.03 -3.78 6.14
N ASP A 20 -22.77 -2.51 6.47
CA ASP A 20 -22.06 -1.58 5.60
C ASP A 20 -20.79 -2.29 5.14
N VAL A 21 -20.83 -2.86 3.94
CA VAL A 21 -19.66 -3.38 3.27
C VAL A 21 -18.85 -2.17 2.85
N LYS A 22 -18.05 -1.65 3.79
CA LYS A 22 -17.01 -0.69 3.48
C LYS A 22 -16.00 -1.42 2.59
N PHE A 23 -16.18 -1.29 1.29
CA PHE A 23 -15.16 -1.65 0.32
C PHE A 23 -13.96 -0.77 0.61
N ASN A 24 -12.94 -1.31 1.30
CA ASN A 24 -11.65 -0.63 1.38
C ASN A 24 -10.88 -0.85 0.08
N ASN A 25 -11.51 -0.40 -1.01
CA ASN A 25 -10.93 -0.37 -2.32
C ASN A 25 -10.73 1.10 -2.69
N PRO A 26 -9.49 1.53 -2.93
CA PRO A 26 -8.28 0.73 -2.93
C PRO A 26 -7.56 0.73 -1.59
N SER A 27 -6.95 -0.41 -1.34
CA SER A 27 -6.21 -0.78 -0.14
C SER A 27 -4.81 -0.16 -0.06
N PHE A 28 -4.42 0.65 -1.04
CA PHE A 28 -3.15 1.38 -1.07
C PHE A 28 -3.38 2.81 -1.55
N GLN A 29 -3.04 3.79 -0.70
CA GLN A 29 -3.17 5.21 -1.02
C GLN A 29 -2.16 6.06 -0.23
N GLY A 30 -1.93 7.29 -0.67
CA GLY A 30 -1.12 8.28 0.00
C GLY A 30 -1.26 9.65 -0.66
N GLN A 31 -0.35 10.56 -0.36
CA GLN A 31 -0.23 11.86 -1.04
C GLN A 31 1.11 11.90 -1.77
N LYS A 32 1.06 11.93 -3.09
CA LYS A 32 2.22 12.16 -3.95
C LYS A 32 2.35 13.67 -4.17
N ASP A 33 3.42 14.27 -3.67
CA ASP A 33 3.69 15.71 -3.76
C ASP A 33 2.47 16.56 -3.32
N ASN A 34 1.85 16.16 -2.20
CA ASN A 34 0.64 16.73 -1.59
C ASN A 34 -0.68 16.49 -2.36
N ILE A 35 -0.65 15.77 -3.48
CA ILE A 35 -1.84 15.39 -4.24
C ILE A 35 -2.25 13.96 -3.89
N LEU A 36 -3.54 13.72 -3.67
CA LEU A 36 -4.04 12.37 -3.40
C LEU A 36 -3.61 11.40 -4.51
N TRP A 37 -2.88 10.37 -4.10
CA TRP A 37 -2.47 9.26 -4.95
C TRP A 37 -3.10 7.99 -4.41
N ARG A 38 -3.76 7.24 -5.28
CA ARG A 38 -4.63 6.15 -4.89
C ARG A 38 -4.54 5.09 -5.97
N ALA A 39 -4.16 3.87 -5.59
CA ALA A 39 -3.95 2.80 -6.54
C ALA A 39 -5.27 2.30 -7.14
N ASP A 40 -5.31 1.89 -8.40
CA ASP A 40 -6.43 1.14 -8.98
C ASP A 40 -6.34 -0.34 -8.56
N VAL A 41 -5.11 -0.86 -8.49
CA VAL A 41 -4.80 -2.27 -8.18
C VAL A 41 -3.61 -2.33 -7.23
N THR A 42 -3.64 -3.27 -6.30
CA THR A 42 -2.48 -3.57 -5.43
C THR A 42 -2.22 -5.07 -5.44
N GLN A 43 -0.96 -5.44 -5.65
CA GLN A 43 -0.47 -6.81 -5.61
C GLN A 43 0.64 -6.89 -4.57
N ALA A 44 0.63 -7.95 -3.76
CA ALA A 44 1.73 -8.21 -2.84
C ALA A 44 2.08 -9.69 -2.84
N ALA A 45 3.36 -10.02 -2.79
CA ALA A 45 3.84 -11.39 -2.80
C ALA A 45 5.08 -11.52 -1.91
N ILE A 46 5.23 -12.70 -1.29
CA ILE A 46 6.47 -13.07 -0.61
C ILE A 46 7.23 -14.06 -1.49
N THR A 47 8.47 -13.73 -1.84
CA THR A 47 9.35 -14.61 -2.62
C THR A 47 10.75 -14.55 -2.04
N GLY A 48 11.32 -15.72 -1.72
CA GLY A 48 12.71 -15.79 -1.22
C GLY A 48 12.96 -15.06 0.11
N GLY A 49 11.93 -14.85 0.94
CA GLY A 49 12.06 -14.09 2.19
C GLY A 49 11.87 -12.58 2.05
N THR A 50 11.55 -12.10 0.85
CA THR A 50 11.26 -10.68 0.57
C THR A 50 9.78 -10.49 0.30
N LEU A 51 9.18 -9.48 0.92
CA LEU A 51 7.84 -9.01 0.63
C LEU A 51 7.93 -7.85 -0.37
N THR A 52 7.29 -8.03 -1.52
CA THR A 52 7.15 -6.99 -2.54
C THR A 52 5.68 -6.58 -2.62
N ILE A 53 5.41 -5.27 -2.54
CA ILE A 53 4.09 -4.67 -2.72
C ILE A 53 4.16 -3.73 -3.92
N ASN A 54 3.36 -3.99 -4.94
CA ASN A 54 3.21 -3.14 -6.12
C ASN A 54 1.80 -2.57 -6.16
N ALA A 55 1.71 -1.24 -6.16
CA ALA A 55 0.48 -0.48 -6.27
C ALA A 55 0.47 0.26 -7.61
N PHE A 56 -0.57 0.03 -8.42
CA PHE A 56 -0.68 0.52 -9.79
C PHE A 56 -1.76 1.58 -9.88
N LYS A 57 -1.51 2.69 -10.58
CA LYS A 57 -2.51 3.71 -10.91
C LYS A 57 -2.30 4.18 -12.35
N GLY A 58 -3.12 3.70 -13.28
CA GLY A 58 -2.88 3.89 -14.71
C GLY A 58 -1.47 3.47 -15.13
N LEU A 59 -0.64 4.43 -15.52
CA LEU A 59 0.76 4.23 -15.95
C LEU A 59 1.79 4.44 -14.82
N GLU A 60 1.32 4.71 -13.61
CA GLU A 60 2.14 4.91 -12.41
C GLU A 60 2.23 3.63 -11.58
N ILE A 61 3.41 3.34 -11.03
CA ILE A 61 3.64 2.23 -10.10
C ILE A 61 4.35 2.74 -8.86
N VAL A 62 3.84 2.40 -7.68
CA VAL A 62 4.58 2.50 -6.41
C VAL A 62 4.98 1.10 -5.99
N SER A 63 6.27 0.86 -5.79
CA SER A 63 6.79 -0.42 -5.28
C SER A 63 7.39 -0.23 -3.90
N ILE A 64 7.12 -1.18 -3.01
CA ILE A 64 7.75 -1.30 -1.69
C ILE A 64 8.32 -2.71 -1.59
N VAL A 65 9.61 -2.79 -1.30
CA VAL A 65 10.34 -4.03 -1.08
C VAL A 65 10.92 -3.99 0.32
N ILE A 66 10.55 -4.98 1.15
CA ILE A 66 11.00 -5.11 2.54
C ILE A 66 11.19 -6.59 2.89
N PRO A 67 11.92 -6.95 3.96
CA PRO A 67 12.00 -8.32 4.45
C PRO A 67 10.61 -8.82 4.84
N ALA A 68 10.29 -10.05 4.44
CA ALA A 68 9.02 -10.67 4.74
C ALA A 68 8.84 -10.85 6.26
N PRO A 69 7.65 -10.58 6.82
CA PRO A 69 7.37 -10.91 8.21
C PRO A 69 7.55 -12.41 8.47
N THR A 70 8.35 -12.75 9.47
CA THR A 70 8.60 -14.15 9.89
C THR A 70 7.62 -14.64 10.96
N ALA A 71 6.82 -13.73 11.54
CA ALA A 71 5.83 -14.00 12.56
C ALA A 71 4.59 -13.09 12.39
N PRO A 72 3.45 -13.42 13.01
CA PRO A 72 2.28 -12.55 13.00
C PRO A 72 2.58 -11.15 13.59
N ILE A 73 2.06 -10.13 12.95
CA ILE A 73 2.16 -8.73 13.38
C ILE A 73 0.77 -8.23 13.77
N GLY A 74 0.67 -7.53 14.88
CA GLY A 74 -0.51 -6.81 15.34
C GLY A 74 -0.15 -5.46 15.96
N SER A 75 -1.16 -4.77 16.50
CA SER A 75 -1.01 -3.39 16.98
C SER A 75 -0.01 -3.19 18.13
N LEU A 76 0.35 -4.27 18.85
CA LEU A 76 1.29 -4.22 19.98
C LEU A 76 2.75 -4.53 19.56
N ASN A 77 2.98 -5.01 18.34
CA ASN A 77 4.30 -5.38 17.83
C ASN A 77 4.53 -4.92 16.37
N PRO A 78 4.26 -3.64 16.03
CA PRO A 78 4.47 -3.15 14.68
C PRO A 78 5.93 -3.29 14.26
N GLN A 79 6.15 -3.61 12.99
CA GLN A 79 7.50 -3.69 12.40
C GLN A 79 7.78 -2.43 11.60
N VAL A 80 8.94 -1.83 11.83
CA VAL A 80 9.36 -0.57 11.22
C VAL A 80 10.60 -0.83 10.35
N TYR A 81 10.51 -0.45 9.09
CA TYR A 81 11.56 -0.59 8.09
C TYR A 81 11.98 0.80 7.62
N LYS A 82 13.25 1.16 7.86
CA LYS A 82 13.80 2.45 7.41
C LYS A 82 14.27 2.33 5.97
N LEU A 83 13.98 3.34 5.16
CA LEU A 83 14.38 3.41 3.76
C LEU A 83 15.55 4.37 3.59
N GLY A 84 16.43 4.09 2.62
CA GLY A 84 17.58 4.94 2.29
C GLY A 84 18.83 4.73 3.16
N THR A 85 18.83 3.71 4.01
CA THR A 85 19.95 3.39 4.92
C THR A 85 20.84 2.25 4.41
N ASP A 86 20.32 1.35 3.58
CA ASP A 86 21.00 0.13 3.13
C ASP A 86 21.56 0.28 1.71
N ASP A 87 22.74 -0.30 1.46
CA ASP A 87 23.45 -0.24 0.17
C ASP A 87 22.51 -0.61 -0.99
N ALA A 88 22.46 0.21 -2.04
CA ALA A 88 21.60 0.02 -3.21
C ALA A 88 21.80 -1.34 -3.94
N THR A 89 22.88 -2.04 -3.62
CA THR A 89 23.24 -3.37 -4.13
C THR A 89 22.68 -4.52 -3.28
N SER A 90 22.24 -4.24 -2.04
CA SER A 90 21.43 -5.12 -1.19
C SER A 90 19.97 -4.73 -1.45
N ASN A 91 19.29 -5.50 -2.29
CA ASN A 91 17.89 -5.29 -2.69
C ASN A 91 16.89 -5.51 -1.53
N ASP A 92 17.25 -5.25 -0.28
CA ASP A 92 16.52 -5.78 0.86
C ASP A 92 15.41 -4.84 1.34
N ILE A 93 15.64 -3.52 1.33
CA ILE A 93 14.66 -2.53 1.81
C ILE A 93 14.66 -1.25 0.95
N PHE A 94 13.67 -1.07 0.08
CA PHE A 94 13.51 0.17 -0.68
C PHE A 94 12.04 0.46 -1.06
N ALA A 95 11.77 1.71 -1.39
CA ALA A 95 10.55 2.12 -2.08
C ALA A 95 10.90 2.81 -3.40
N SER A 96 10.05 2.63 -4.40
CA SER A 96 10.19 3.28 -5.70
C SER A 96 8.87 3.80 -6.22
N TYR A 97 8.98 4.77 -7.12
CA TYR A 97 7.89 5.27 -7.93
C TYR A 97 8.35 5.27 -9.39
N SER A 98 7.50 4.78 -10.29
CA SER A 98 7.73 4.87 -11.72
C SER A 98 6.52 5.37 -12.48
N TYR A 99 6.79 5.99 -13.63
CA TYR A 99 5.80 6.36 -14.64
C TYR A 99 6.38 6.05 -16.01
N THR A 100 5.61 5.37 -16.86
CA THR A 100 6.06 5.06 -18.22
C THR A 100 4.95 5.33 -19.24
N GLU A 101 5.22 6.23 -20.19
CA GLU A 101 4.32 6.56 -21.29
C GLU A 101 5.13 6.93 -22.54
N ASN A 102 4.78 6.43 -23.72
CA ASN A 102 5.37 6.85 -25.00
C ASN A 102 6.92 6.90 -25.02
N ASN A 103 7.59 5.87 -24.49
CA ASN A 103 9.05 5.76 -24.31
C ASN A 103 9.69 6.75 -23.32
N ILE A 104 8.90 7.56 -22.62
CA ILE A 104 9.35 8.31 -21.46
C ILE A 104 9.20 7.39 -20.25
N SER A 105 10.30 7.10 -19.57
CA SER A 105 10.31 6.37 -18.30
C SER A 105 10.92 7.24 -17.23
N LEU A 106 10.13 7.55 -16.20
CA LEU A 106 10.60 8.25 -15.02
C LEU A 106 10.67 7.25 -13.88
N ASN A 107 11.87 7.01 -13.34
CA ASN A 107 12.11 6.07 -12.25
C ASN A 107 12.74 6.80 -11.08
N TYR A 108 12.17 6.57 -9.90
CA TYR A 108 12.62 7.16 -8.64
C TYR A 108 12.74 6.05 -7.61
N ALA A 109 13.81 6.04 -6.84
CA ALA A 109 13.99 5.06 -5.77
C ALA A 109 14.64 5.66 -4.52
N THR A 110 14.39 5.04 -3.38
CA THR A 110 15.24 5.17 -2.20
C THR A 110 16.39 4.18 -2.29
N ALA A 111 17.59 4.60 -1.89
CA ALA A 111 18.78 3.76 -1.80
C ALA A 111 19.74 4.36 -0.77
N LYS A 112 20.82 3.68 -0.39
CA LYS A 112 21.82 4.25 0.52
C LYS A 112 22.26 5.64 0.09
N GLY A 113 22.03 6.62 0.96
CA GLY A 113 22.41 8.01 0.72
C GLY A 113 21.60 8.69 -0.40
N LYS A 114 20.51 8.08 -0.87
CA LYS A 114 19.58 8.63 -1.87
C LYS A 114 18.15 8.48 -1.37
N GLY A 115 17.49 9.59 -1.11
CA GLY A 115 16.16 9.58 -0.53
C GLY A 115 16.13 9.02 0.89
N ASN A 116 14.93 8.90 1.45
CA ASN A 116 14.69 8.37 2.79
C ASN A 116 13.22 8.01 2.97
N GLY A 117 12.89 7.34 4.06
CA GLY A 117 11.51 7.06 4.37
C GLY A 117 11.36 5.96 5.40
N GLU A 118 10.13 5.49 5.53
CA GLU A 118 9.75 4.47 6.47
C GLU A 118 8.53 3.70 5.96
N VAL A 119 8.56 2.38 6.16
CA VAL A 119 7.40 1.50 6.02
C VAL A 119 7.13 0.90 7.38
N VAL A 120 5.88 1.01 7.84
CA VAL A 120 5.46 0.44 9.12
C VAL A 120 4.37 -0.59 8.85
N ILE A 121 4.65 -1.85 9.14
CA ILE A 121 3.65 -2.92 9.08
C ILE A 121 3.01 -3.04 10.46
N THR A 122 1.71 -2.79 10.54
CA THR A 122 0.94 -2.80 11.80
C THR A 122 0.09 -4.05 11.95
N LYS A 123 -0.14 -4.78 10.84
CA LYS A 123 -0.83 -6.07 10.86
C LYS A 123 -0.29 -6.98 9.77
N TYR A 124 0.01 -8.22 10.13
CA TYR A 124 0.21 -9.33 9.20
C TYR A 124 -0.28 -10.61 9.85
N ASP A 125 -1.21 -11.28 9.19
CA ASP A 125 -1.75 -12.56 9.63
C ASP A 125 -1.39 -13.64 8.60
N PRO A 126 -0.48 -14.58 8.93
CA PRO A 126 -0.08 -15.66 8.02
C PRO A 126 -1.22 -16.59 7.59
N ALA A 127 -2.28 -16.73 8.42
CA ALA A 127 -3.40 -17.63 8.12
C ALA A 127 -4.34 -17.01 7.07
N THR A 128 -4.65 -15.73 7.20
CA THR A 128 -5.50 -15.01 6.23
C THR A 128 -4.69 -14.34 5.10
N LYS A 129 -3.36 -14.34 5.22
CA LYS A 129 -2.41 -13.64 4.36
C LYS A 129 -2.71 -12.15 4.18
N LYS A 130 -3.30 -11.53 5.22
CA LYS A 130 -3.71 -10.11 5.18
C LYS A 130 -2.66 -9.23 5.82
N LEU A 131 -2.28 -8.17 5.11
CA LEU A 131 -1.30 -7.19 5.56
C LEU A 131 -1.88 -5.77 5.60
N SER A 132 -1.51 -5.00 6.63
CA SER A 132 -1.83 -3.58 6.76
C SER A 132 -0.65 -2.81 7.38
N GLY A 133 -0.58 -1.53 7.09
CA GLY A 133 0.51 -0.68 7.50
C GLY A 133 0.37 0.75 7.00
N SER A 134 1.47 1.48 7.11
CA SER A 134 1.63 2.83 6.58
C SER A 134 2.99 2.97 5.92
N PHE A 135 3.13 3.98 5.07
CA PHE A 135 4.39 4.28 4.42
C PHE A 135 4.55 5.78 4.20
N ARG A 136 5.80 6.21 4.12
CA ARG A 136 6.20 7.52 3.60
C ARG A 136 7.60 7.40 3.03
N PHE A 137 7.88 8.08 1.94
CA PHE A 137 9.22 8.12 1.38
C PHE A 137 9.45 9.35 0.51
N ASN A 138 10.71 9.73 0.44
CA ASN A 138 11.27 10.64 -0.56
C ASN A 138 12.17 9.79 -1.44
N ALA A 139 11.79 9.58 -2.70
CA ALA A 139 12.60 8.85 -3.66
C ALA A 139 13.29 9.85 -4.61
N GLU A 140 14.53 9.58 -4.98
CA GLU A 140 15.30 10.41 -5.90
C GLU A 140 15.27 9.86 -7.32
N TYR A 141 15.29 10.74 -8.31
CA TYR A 141 15.30 10.37 -9.72
C TYR A 141 16.56 9.57 -10.07
N GLU A 142 16.41 8.48 -10.80
CA GLU A 142 17.53 7.59 -11.17
C GLU A 142 18.23 8.00 -12.46
N GLY A 143 17.63 8.90 -13.24
CA GLY A 143 18.23 9.45 -14.47
C GLY A 143 19.09 10.70 -14.23
N ASP A 144 19.61 11.26 -15.31
CA ASP A 144 20.52 12.42 -15.33
C ASP A 144 19.89 13.69 -15.93
N ASN A 145 18.63 13.61 -16.38
CA ASN A 145 17.92 14.74 -16.97
C ASN A 145 17.57 15.82 -15.93
N GLN A 146 18.21 16.98 -16.04
CA GLN A 146 18.05 18.11 -15.12
C GLN A 146 16.68 18.81 -15.18
N LEU A 147 15.88 18.53 -16.22
CA LEU A 147 14.52 19.08 -16.35
C LEU A 147 13.48 18.23 -15.60
N VAL A 148 13.84 17.02 -15.20
CA VAL A 148 12.99 16.14 -14.40
C VAL A 148 13.13 16.53 -12.92
N PRO A 149 12.03 16.62 -12.16
CA PRO A 149 12.11 16.85 -10.71
C PRO A 149 13.07 15.86 -10.05
N LYS A 150 13.92 16.34 -9.14
CA LYS A 150 14.95 15.50 -8.51
C LYS A 150 14.36 14.43 -7.60
N ASN A 151 13.16 14.65 -7.07
CA ASN A 151 12.55 13.80 -6.08
C ASN A 151 11.04 13.70 -6.29
N VAL A 152 10.49 12.57 -5.84
CA VAL A 152 9.04 12.37 -5.63
C VAL A 152 8.82 12.07 -4.16
N ASN A 153 7.85 12.75 -3.56
CA ASN A 153 7.54 12.62 -2.16
C ASN A 153 6.17 11.96 -1.95
N PHE A 154 6.16 10.83 -1.25
CA PHE A 154 4.95 10.16 -0.77
C PHE A 154 4.80 10.35 0.73
N GLN A 155 3.68 10.96 1.13
CA GLN A 155 3.31 11.21 2.53
C GLN A 155 1.95 10.59 2.85
N ASN A 156 1.65 10.44 4.14
CA ASN A 156 0.35 9.96 4.62
C ASN A 156 -0.10 8.67 3.91
N GLY A 157 0.85 7.76 3.67
CA GLY A 157 0.61 6.52 2.96
C GLY A 157 -0.01 5.45 3.86
N PHE A 158 -1.01 4.74 3.34
CA PHE A 158 -1.74 3.68 4.03
C PHE A 158 -1.80 2.43 3.17
N ILE A 159 -1.58 1.28 3.81
CA ILE A 159 -1.78 -0.06 3.26
C ILE A 159 -2.84 -0.71 4.14
N TYR A 160 -3.95 -1.16 3.56
CA TYR A 160 -5.05 -1.73 4.31
C TYR A 160 -5.53 -3.05 3.75
N ASN A 161 -5.39 -4.10 4.55
CA ASN A 161 -5.98 -5.41 4.31
C ASN A 161 -5.71 -6.00 2.92
N ILE A 162 -4.52 -5.74 2.37
CA ILE A 162 -4.07 -6.31 1.11
C ILE A 162 -3.82 -7.81 1.30
N LEU A 163 -4.10 -8.60 0.26
CA LEU A 163 -3.74 -10.01 0.24
C LEU A 163 -2.30 -10.14 -0.23
N VAL A 164 -1.51 -10.92 0.50
CA VAL A 164 -0.14 -11.29 0.16
C VAL A 164 -0.15 -12.71 -0.39
N TYR A 165 0.49 -12.96 -1.54
CA TYR A 165 0.55 -14.29 -2.15
C TYR A 165 1.75 -15.09 -1.66
#